data_AF-A0A2V5JXY8-F1
#
_entry.id   AF-A0A2V5JXY8-F1
#
_cell.length_a   1.000
_cell.length_b   1.000
_cell.length_c   1.000
_cell.angle_alpha   90.00
_cell.angle_beta   90.00
_cell.angle_gamma   90.00
#
_symmetry.space_group_name_H-M   'P 1'
#
loop_
_entity.id
_entity.type
_entity.pdbx_description
1 polymer ?
#
loop_
_entity_poly.entity_id
_entity_poly.type
_entity_poly.pdbx_seq_one_letter_code
_entity_poly.pdbx_strand_id
1 'polypeptide(L)' 'MAKMSSPPSVLEPQCPSRLVLDRIADKWTALVIQILARGTMRYAELQRAIGGISQKMLTQTLRSLERDGLVQRKVHPV' A
#
# COMPACT_ATOMS: atom_id res chain seq x y z
N MET A 1 41.89 -12.21 -4.62
CA MET A 1 40.66 -12.83 -4.07
C MET A 1 39.47 -12.00 -4.53
N ALA A 2 38.69 -12.51 -5.46
CA ALA A 2 37.54 -11.79 -6.02
C ALA A 2 36.42 -11.77 -4.97
N LYS A 3 36.03 -10.56 -4.53
CA LYS A 3 34.89 -10.36 -3.64
C LYS A 3 33.64 -10.74 -4.44
N MET A 4 33.04 -11.88 -4.13
CA MET A 4 31.74 -12.27 -4.67
C MET A 4 30.73 -11.24 -4.16
N SER A 5 30.38 -10.27 -4.99
CA SER A 5 29.35 -9.28 -4.65
C SER A 5 28.03 -10.02 -4.56
N SER A 6 27.51 -10.20 -3.33
CA SER A 6 26.17 -10.73 -3.12
C SER A 6 25.16 -9.91 -3.95
N PRO A 7 24.13 -10.55 -4.54
CA PRO A 7 23.08 -9.81 -5.22
C PRO A 7 22.37 -8.90 -4.19
N PRO A 8 21.95 -7.69 -4.59
CA PRO A 8 21.22 -6.80 -3.70
C PRO A 8 19.99 -7.53 -3.12
N SER A 9 19.94 -7.67 -1.80
CA SER A 9 18.90 -8.41 -1.10
C SER A 9 18.07 -7.48 -0.22
N VAL A 10 16.73 -7.62 -0.28
CA VAL A 10 15.81 -6.88 0.61
C VAL A 10 16.02 -7.24 2.08
N LEU A 11 16.70 -8.35 2.37
CA LEU A 11 17.04 -8.76 3.72
C LEU A 11 18.18 -7.93 4.33
N GLU A 12 18.88 -7.10 3.56
CA GLU A 12 19.91 -6.19 4.08
C GLU A 12 19.29 -4.92 4.69
N PRO A 13 19.73 -4.45 5.88
CA PRO A 13 19.10 -3.31 6.54
C PRO A 13 19.17 -1.99 5.78
N GLN A 14 20.17 -1.79 4.94
CA GLN A 14 20.34 -0.57 4.14
C GLN A 14 19.73 -0.68 2.73
N CYS A 15 19.03 -1.78 2.42
CA CYS A 15 18.46 -1.96 1.10
C CYS A 15 17.32 -0.94 0.86
N PRO A 16 17.40 -0.05 -0.16
CA PRO A 16 16.35 0.93 -0.43
C PRO A 16 14.98 0.30 -0.71
N SER A 17 14.97 -0.94 -1.21
CA SER A 17 13.73 -1.70 -1.45
C SER A 17 12.97 -2.05 -0.17
N ARG A 18 13.61 -2.05 1.01
CA ARG A 18 12.91 -2.21 2.30
C ARG A 18 11.89 -1.11 2.56
N LEU A 19 12.14 0.12 2.09
CA LEU A 19 11.18 1.22 2.24
C LEU A 19 9.85 0.91 1.54
N VAL A 20 9.93 0.26 0.38
CA VAL A 20 8.75 -0.20 -0.36
C VAL A 20 8.10 -1.38 0.36
N LEU A 21 8.92 -2.33 0.85
CA LEU A 21 8.43 -3.49 1.59
C LEU A 21 7.68 -3.08 2.86
N ASP A 22 8.22 -2.18 3.67
CA ASP A 22 7.58 -1.66 4.89
C ASP A 22 6.23 -1.00 4.57
N ARG A 23 6.14 -0.36 3.40
CA ARG A 23 4.91 0.29 2.96
C ARG A 23 3.85 -0.70 2.50
N ILE A 24 4.26 -1.77 1.81
CA ILE A 24 3.37 -2.87 1.41
C ILE A 24 2.95 -3.71 2.63
N ALA A 25 3.86 -3.87 3.60
CA ALA A 25 3.65 -4.61 4.84
C ALA A 25 2.81 -3.86 5.89
N ASP A 26 2.46 -2.59 5.64
CA ASP A 26 1.46 -1.89 6.44
C ASP A 26 0.14 -2.67 6.43
N LYS A 27 -0.39 -2.95 7.63
CA LYS A 27 -1.60 -3.77 7.85
C LYS A 27 -2.74 -3.40 6.91
N TRP A 28 -2.95 -2.11 6.70
CA TRP A 28 -4.10 -1.62 5.93
C TRP A 28 -3.84 -1.67 4.44
N THR A 29 -2.60 -1.43 4.01
CA THR A 29 -2.20 -1.48 2.60
C THR A 29 -2.55 -2.82 1.96
N ALA A 30 -2.17 -3.94 2.57
CA ALA A 30 -2.49 -5.27 2.04
C ALA A 30 -4.00 -5.51 1.91
N LEU A 31 -4.79 -5.10 2.90
CA LEU A 31 -6.26 -5.25 2.90
C LEU A 31 -6.93 -4.37 1.83
N VAL A 32 -6.49 -3.13 1.69
CA VAL A 32 -6.99 -2.20 0.67
C VAL A 32 -6.74 -2.77 -0.73
N ILE A 33 -5.50 -3.22 -1.00
CA ILE A 33 -5.14 -3.80 -2.31
C ILE A 33 -5.96 -5.06 -2.60
N GLN A 34 -6.08 -5.98 -1.63
CA GLN A 34 -6.88 -7.21 -1.77
C GLN A 34 -8.33 -6.93 -2.17
N ILE A 35 -8.96 -5.92 -1.56
CA ILE A 35 -10.35 -5.57 -1.82
C ILE A 35 -10.48 -4.87 -3.19
N LEU A 36 -9.63 -3.87 -3.47
CA LEU A 36 -9.69 -3.11 -4.72
C LEU A 36 -9.26 -3.90 -5.95
N ALA A 37 -8.49 -4.98 -5.77
CA ALA A 37 -8.19 -5.94 -6.83
C ALA A 37 -9.44 -6.61 -7.41
N ARG A 38 -10.57 -6.62 -6.68
CA ARG A 38 -11.86 -7.15 -7.14
C ARG A 38 -12.70 -6.12 -7.90
N GLY A 39 -12.31 -4.85 -7.87
CA GLY A 39 -13.01 -3.78 -8.56
C GLY A 39 -12.98 -2.45 -7.81
N THR A 40 -13.43 -1.39 -8.51
CA THR A 40 -13.57 -0.05 -7.94
C THR A 40 -14.67 -0.01 -6.88
N MET A 41 -14.43 0.66 -5.76
CA MET A 41 -15.39 0.81 -4.66
C MET A 41 -15.51 2.26 -4.20
N ARG A 42 -16.68 2.64 -3.66
CA ARG A 42 -16.81 3.93 -2.95
C ARG A 42 -16.08 3.88 -1.61
N TYR A 43 -15.64 5.05 -1.15
CA TYR A 43 -14.91 5.18 0.12
C TYR A 43 -15.62 4.51 1.31
N ALA A 44 -16.92 4.79 1.49
CA ALA A 44 -17.69 4.24 2.61
C ALA A 44 -17.96 2.73 2.48
N GLU A 45 -17.95 2.18 1.27
CA GLU A 45 -18.08 0.73 1.04
C GLU A 45 -16.76 0.04 1.37
N LEU A 46 -15.64 0.59 0.87
CA LEU A 46 -14.30 0.12 1.18
C LEU A 46 -14.01 0.12 2.68
N GLN A 47 -14.36 1.21 3.38
CA GLN A 47 -14.17 1.30 4.84
C GLN A 47 -14.92 0.21 5.61
N ARG A 48 -16.17 -0.07 5.22
CA ARG A 48 -16.98 -1.13 5.83
C ARG A 48 -16.45 -2.52 5.51
N ALA A 49 -16.00 -2.74 4.27
CA ALA A 49 -15.44 -4.02 3.83
C ALA A 49 -14.13 -4.37 4.56
N ILE A 50 -13.28 -3.38 4.85
CA ILE A 50 -12.03 -3.60 5.60
C ILE A 50 -12.31 -3.96 7.06
N GLY A 51 -13.25 -3.26 7.71
CA GLY A 51 -13.59 -3.47 9.12
C GLY A 51 -12.49 -2.98 10.08
N GLY A 52 -12.87 -2.20 11.10
CA GLY A 52 -11.96 -1.75 12.15
C GLY A 52 -10.89 -0.70 11.75
N ILE A 53 -10.83 -0.31 10.48
CA ILE A 53 -10.00 0.83 10.04
C ILE A 53 -10.70 2.15 10.37
N SER A 54 -9.96 3.10 10.95
CA SER A 54 -10.48 4.45 11.17
C SER A 54 -10.50 5.24 9.85
N GLN A 55 -11.37 6.26 9.76
CA GLN A 55 -11.43 7.13 8.57
C GLN A 55 -10.08 7.81 8.28
N LYS A 56 -9.38 8.25 9.33
CA LYS A 56 -8.05 8.87 9.22
C LYS A 56 -7.04 7.90 8.60
N MET A 57 -6.98 6.67 9.12
CA MET A 57 -6.05 5.65 8.62
C MET A 57 -6.39 5.29 7.17
N LEU A 58 -7.66 5.06 6.85
CA LEU A 58 -8.08 4.75 5.48
C LEU A 58 -7.69 5.87 4.50
N THR A 59 -7.94 7.13 4.87
CA THR A 59 -7.55 8.28 4.06
C THR A 59 -6.03 8.35 3.86
N GLN A 60 -5.25 8.13 4.93
CA GLN A 60 -3.80 8.14 4.86
C GLN A 60 -3.26 7.01 3.97
N THR A 61 -3.78 5.80 4.12
CA THR A 61 -3.43 4.64 3.29
C THR A 61 -3.79 4.89 1.83
N LEU A 62 -5.01 5.34 1.52
CA LEU A 62 -5.41 5.61 0.12
C LEU A 62 -4.56 6.71 -0.53
N ARG A 63 -4.25 7.80 0.19
CA ARG A 63 -3.34 8.84 -0.33
C ARG A 63 -1.92 8.34 -0.52
N SER A 64 -1.46 7.42 0.33
CA SER A 64 -0.18 6.75 0.17
C SER A 64 -0.17 5.96 -1.13
N LEU A 65 -1.14 5.08 -1.32
CA LEU A 65 -1.27 4.22 -2.48
C LEU A 65 -1.49 5.01 -3.77
N GLU A 66 -2.23 6.12 -3.72
CA GLU A 66 -2.41 7.04 -4.85
C GLU A 66 -1.08 7.68 -5.26
N ARG A 67 -0.29 8.17 -4.29
CA ARG A 67 1.05 8.73 -4.57
C ARG A 67 2.02 7.69 -5.11
N ASP A 68 1.92 6.45 -4.63
CA ASP A 68 2.77 5.34 -5.09
C ASP A 68 2.29 4.78 -6.44
N GLY A 69 1.17 5.29 -6.99
CA GLY A 69 0.61 4.86 -8.27
C GLY A 69 -0.15 3.52 -8.23
N LEU A 70 -0.41 2.99 -7.03
CA LEU A 70 -1.05 1.69 -6.82
C LEU A 70 -2.58 1.75 -6.85
N VAL A 71 -3.16 2.92 -6.59
CA VAL A 71 -4.61 3.14 -6.61
C VAL A 71 -4.92 4.44 -7.34
N GLN A 72 -6.03 4.46 -8.08
CA GLN A 72 -6.55 5.68 -8.69
C GLN A 72 -7.78 6.17 -7.93
N ARG A 73 -7.83 7.48 -7.69
CA ARG A 73 -8.97 8.14 -7.04
C ARG A 73 -9.76 8.93 -8.08
N LYS A 74 -11.07 8.65 -8.17
CA LYS A 74 -12.00 9.43 -9.00
C LYS A 74 -12.93 10.24 -8.10
N VAL A 75 -12.95 11.56 -8.28
CA VAL A 75 -13.88 12.45 -7.57
C VAL A 75 -15.14 12.60 -8.41
N HIS A 76 -16.28 12.35 -7.78
CA HIS A 76 -17.59 12.62 -8.36
C HIS A 76 -18.15 13.85 -7.65
N PRO A 77 -18.21 15.02 -8.33
CA PRO A 77 -18.85 16.19 -7.76
C PRO A 77 -20.35 15.91 -7.57
N VAL A 78 -20.90 16.54 -6.54
CA VAL A 78 -22.33 16.50 -6.20
C VAL A 78 -23.04 17.67 -6.86
#